data_AF-C7NJ76-F1
#
_entry.id   AF-C7NJ76-F1
#
_cell.length_a   1.000
_cell.length_b   1.000
_cell.length_c   1.000
_cell.angle_alpha   90.00
_cell.angle_beta   90.00
_cell.angle_gamma   90.00
#
_symmetry.space_group_name_H-M   'P 1'
#
loop_
_entity.id
_entity.type
_entity.pdbx_description
1 polymer ?
#
loop_
_entity_poly.entity_id
_entity_poly.type
_entity_poly.pdbx_seq_one_letter_code
_entity_poly.pdbx_strand_id
1 'polypeptide(L)'
;MNPRHSTLPAVSRRTLLAGTAAGATTALVAPGVAGLTTARPELTSGLQFGDVGTDAGIVWSRSSVPGRMLVTLTDDTGRSRRLEGPWADASRDHTAKVQLTGLRPGARHEVTVSFVDKEGREGERATGSFTTGDHTDGATSFVWTGDTAGQGWGINPDLGGMRTYAAMAATEPDFFIHSGDTIYADGPLEETVVEADGQVWRNLLIDEVTEVAQDLRQFRGRHRYNLVDDNVRHLYSRVPVIAQWDDHETTNNWYPGEVIDDERYDRERRVDVLASRARRAFFEYQPLADGHGRKFWTPAGGGRIHRTIRRGRHLDVFSVDMRTHKGTNTANTEDRTTPLLGRSQLNWLIRELRGSRATWKVIAADLPLGLVVPDGELAQEGVGNADPGRPLGREQEIAVLLSAIKHHGISGVLFVTADVHYCAAHHYDPSRAAFKDFEPFWELVAGPVNAGTFGPNDLDGTFGPRVEFQKVAGEPGESPRAGNQFFGHVDIDSDGVLTASLRDAEGAVLWSRQMQPAETGPIIDTGVSTGSALRTARARVDALLGV
;
A
#
# COMPACT_ATOMS: atom_id res chain seq x y z
N MET A 1 -35.82 66.08 2.11
CA MET A 1 -34.92 67.24 2.29
C MET A 1 -33.87 66.87 3.33
N ASN A 2 -32.60 66.73 2.89
CA ASN A 2 -31.28 66.73 3.56
C ASN A 2 -31.06 66.22 5.01
N PRO A 3 -29.82 65.79 5.38
CA PRO A 3 -28.81 65.00 4.66
C PRO A 3 -28.11 63.93 5.56
N ARG A 4 -27.27 63.04 4.99
CA ARG A 4 -26.23 62.27 5.74
C ARG A 4 -24.94 62.04 4.93
N HIS A 5 -23.84 62.36 5.61
CA HIS A 5 -22.44 61.86 5.64
C HIS A 5 -21.64 61.36 4.41
N SER A 6 -20.55 62.12 4.19
CA SER A 6 -19.12 61.84 3.88
C SER A 6 -18.58 60.44 3.61
N THR A 7 -17.75 60.33 2.55
CA THR A 7 -16.29 59.99 2.57
C THR A 7 -15.60 60.40 1.25
N LEU A 8 -14.34 60.83 1.32
CA LEU A 8 -13.53 61.47 0.24
C LEU A 8 -12.72 60.48 -0.63
N PRO A 9 -12.26 60.89 -1.84
CA PRO A 9 -11.68 60.01 -2.87
C PRO A 9 -10.18 60.23 -3.18
N ALA A 10 -9.68 59.38 -4.08
CA ALA A 10 -8.35 59.27 -4.68
C ALA A 10 -7.86 60.50 -5.48
N VAL A 11 -6.55 60.57 -5.74
CA VAL A 11 -5.93 61.57 -6.64
C VAL A 11 -4.96 60.91 -7.63
N SER A 12 -5.07 61.33 -8.90
CA SER A 12 -4.19 60.98 -10.01
C SER A 12 -3.59 62.24 -10.67
N ARG A 13 -2.32 62.10 -11.13
CA ARG A 13 -1.61 62.70 -12.29
C ARG A 13 -1.60 64.24 -12.51
N ARG A 14 -0.40 64.84 -12.58
CA ARG A 14 0.20 65.50 -13.79
C ARG A 14 1.58 66.14 -13.56
N THR A 15 2.58 65.58 -14.26
CA THR A 15 3.55 66.13 -15.25
C THR A 15 4.04 67.60 -15.29
N LEU A 16 5.29 67.73 -15.81
CA LEU A 16 6.08 68.87 -16.38
C LEU A 16 7.10 69.49 -15.40
N LEU A 17 8.36 69.84 -15.74
CA LEU A 17 9.03 70.16 -17.02
C LEU A 17 10.58 70.10 -16.87
N ALA A 18 11.27 70.19 -18.01
CA ALA A 18 12.67 69.87 -18.27
C ALA A 18 13.70 71.01 -18.05
N GLY A 19 14.99 70.65 -17.96
CA GLY A 19 16.15 71.54 -18.05
C GLY A 19 17.47 70.77 -18.13
N THR A 20 18.25 71.00 -19.20
CA THR A 20 19.49 70.33 -19.62
C THR A 20 20.76 70.88 -18.94
N ALA A 21 21.74 70.02 -18.57
CA ALA A 21 23.20 70.27 -18.74
C ALA A 21 24.09 69.05 -18.38
N ALA A 22 24.89 68.63 -19.36
CA ALA A 22 26.19 67.92 -19.39
C ALA A 22 26.81 67.22 -18.16
N GLY A 23 27.19 65.94 -18.37
CA GLY A 23 28.56 65.45 -18.15
C GLY A 23 28.88 64.76 -16.82
N ALA A 24 28.75 63.42 -16.77
CA ALA A 24 29.63 62.54 -15.99
C ALA A 24 29.52 61.09 -16.49
N THR A 25 30.63 60.51 -16.90
CA THR A 25 30.79 59.09 -17.21
C THR A 25 30.57 58.24 -15.96
N THR A 26 29.39 57.61 -15.83
CA THR A 26 29.19 56.48 -14.90
C THR A 26 29.46 55.19 -15.64
N ALA A 27 30.50 54.47 -15.22
CA ALA A 27 30.72 53.09 -15.64
C ALA A 27 29.45 52.27 -15.36
N LEU A 28 28.88 51.69 -16.40
CA LEU A 28 27.83 50.67 -16.28
C LEU A 28 28.46 49.44 -15.63
N VAL A 29 28.29 49.32 -14.31
CA VAL A 29 28.35 48.01 -13.67
C VAL A 29 27.10 47.29 -14.12
N ALA A 30 27.24 46.45 -15.15
CA ALA A 30 26.19 45.50 -15.50
C ALA A 30 25.88 44.67 -14.24
N PRO A 31 24.61 44.49 -13.86
CA PRO A 31 24.28 43.51 -12.84
C PRO A 31 24.76 42.17 -13.36
N GLY A 32 25.72 41.55 -12.66
CA GLY A 32 26.10 40.18 -12.92
C GLY A 32 24.82 39.36 -12.89
N VAL A 33 24.49 38.73 -14.02
CA VAL A 33 23.47 37.69 -14.07
C VAL A 33 23.95 36.65 -13.07
N ALA A 34 23.33 36.60 -11.90
CA ALA A 34 23.48 35.49 -10.99
C ALA A 34 23.12 34.25 -11.82
N GLY A 35 24.14 33.47 -12.18
CA GLY A 35 23.94 32.28 -12.98
C GLY A 35 22.88 31.43 -12.29
N LEU A 36 21.87 31.01 -13.05
CA LEU A 36 20.93 29.98 -12.62
C LEU A 36 21.76 28.75 -12.25
N THR A 37 22.15 28.61 -11.00
CA THR A 37 22.70 27.37 -10.48
C THR A 37 21.56 26.37 -10.61
N THR A 38 21.60 25.53 -11.63
CA THR A 38 20.68 24.40 -11.76
C THR A 38 20.80 23.59 -10.47
N ALA A 39 19.69 23.53 -9.72
CA ALA A 39 19.62 22.83 -8.44
C ALA A 39 20.10 21.38 -8.63
N ARG A 40 20.89 20.89 -7.68
CA ARG A 40 21.31 19.49 -7.69
C ARG A 40 20.07 18.59 -7.49
N PRO A 41 20.09 17.34 -7.98
CA PRO A 41 19.00 16.40 -7.72
C PRO A 41 18.75 16.19 -6.22
N GLU A 42 17.48 16.26 -5.82
CA GLU A 42 17.00 16.00 -4.45
C GLU A 42 16.08 14.76 -4.45
N LEU A 43 16.01 14.04 -3.33
CA LEU A 43 15.20 12.82 -3.17
C LEU A 43 13.84 13.14 -2.54
N THR A 44 13.02 13.90 -3.27
CA THR A 44 11.73 14.47 -2.82
C THR A 44 10.70 13.47 -2.27
N SER A 45 10.86 12.17 -2.54
CA SER A 45 9.96 11.11 -2.05
C SER A 45 10.70 9.99 -1.33
N GLY A 46 11.94 10.25 -0.91
CA GLY A 46 12.80 9.28 -0.23
C GLY A 46 13.23 8.11 -1.13
N LEU A 47 13.45 6.98 -0.49
CA LEU A 47 13.81 5.71 -1.12
C LEU A 47 12.89 4.61 -0.60
N GLN A 48 12.65 3.59 -1.42
CA GLN A 48 11.85 2.45 -1.02
C GLN A 48 12.45 1.16 -1.58
N PHE A 49 12.15 0.06 -0.89
CA PHE A 49 12.45 -1.28 -1.36
C PHE A 49 11.18 -2.06 -1.60
N GLY A 50 11.19 -2.96 -2.58
CA GLY A 50 10.04 -3.81 -2.83
C GLY A 50 10.42 -5.15 -3.40
N ASP A 51 9.50 -6.10 -3.27
CA ASP A 51 9.65 -7.47 -3.76
C ASP A 51 11.00 -8.11 -3.38
N VAL A 52 11.51 -7.78 -2.18
CA VAL A 52 12.75 -8.35 -1.64
C VAL A 52 12.46 -9.80 -1.25
N GLY A 53 12.98 -10.72 -2.07
CA GLY A 53 12.93 -12.15 -1.83
C GLY A 53 14.21 -12.64 -1.18
N THR A 54 14.68 -13.78 -1.67
CA THR A 54 15.88 -14.45 -1.13
C THR A 54 17.18 -13.96 -1.79
N ASP A 55 17.15 -13.62 -3.09
CA ASP A 55 18.34 -13.29 -3.87
C ASP A 55 18.16 -12.07 -4.80
N ALA A 56 17.00 -11.42 -4.73
CA ALA A 56 16.63 -10.29 -5.58
C ALA A 56 15.70 -9.33 -4.84
N GLY A 57 15.58 -8.11 -5.36
CA GLY A 57 14.67 -7.08 -4.86
C GLY A 57 14.67 -5.86 -5.77
N ILE A 58 13.85 -4.87 -5.44
CA ILE A 58 13.75 -3.60 -6.18
C ILE A 58 14.19 -2.46 -5.26
N VAL A 59 14.94 -1.52 -5.82
CA VAL A 59 15.17 -0.20 -5.23
C VAL A 59 14.42 0.82 -6.06
N TRP A 60 13.66 1.69 -5.39
CA TRP A 60 12.91 2.79 -6.00
C TRP A 60 13.33 4.11 -5.36
N SER A 61 13.37 5.17 -6.15
CA SER A 61 13.44 6.55 -5.66
C SER A 61 12.93 7.54 -6.71
N ARG A 62 12.73 8.79 -6.31
CA ARG A 62 12.27 9.89 -7.17
C ARG A 62 13.20 11.10 -7.05
N SER A 63 13.60 11.63 -8.20
CA SER A 63 14.46 12.81 -8.30
C SER A 63 13.64 14.10 -8.48
N SER A 64 14.08 15.22 -7.93
CA SER A 64 13.46 16.55 -8.16
C SER A 64 13.62 17.07 -9.60
N VAL A 65 14.62 16.57 -10.33
CA VAL A 65 14.97 16.97 -11.71
C VAL A 65 15.36 15.74 -12.54
N PRO A 66 15.47 15.84 -13.88
CA PRO A 66 16.02 14.74 -14.67
C PRO A 66 17.40 14.30 -14.18
N GLY A 67 17.53 13.01 -13.83
CA GLY A 67 18.78 12.47 -13.28
C GLY A 67 18.90 10.97 -13.46
N ARG A 68 20.12 10.48 -13.60
CA ARG A 68 20.42 9.05 -13.63
C ARG A 68 20.55 8.49 -12.23
N MET A 69 19.76 7.47 -11.90
CA MET A 69 19.79 6.84 -10.59
C MET A 69 21.12 6.09 -10.39
N LEU A 70 21.70 6.21 -9.21
CA LEU A 70 22.84 5.45 -8.74
C LEU A 70 22.46 4.70 -7.48
N VAL A 71 22.85 3.43 -7.40
CA VAL A 71 22.60 2.59 -6.25
C VAL A 71 23.91 1.97 -5.80
N THR A 72 24.31 2.20 -4.55
CA THR A 72 25.41 1.47 -3.91
C THR A 72 24.80 0.47 -2.95
N LEU A 73 25.10 -0.81 -3.15
CA LEU A 73 24.63 -1.92 -2.34
C LEU A 73 25.82 -2.51 -1.58
N THR A 74 25.73 -2.58 -0.26
CA THR A 74 26.74 -3.17 0.61
C THR A 74 26.10 -4.28 1.45
N ASP A 75 26.68 -5.48 1.40
CA ASP A 75 26.21 -6.61 2.21
C ASP A 75 26.85 -6.63 3.61
N ASP A 76 26.34 -7.44 4.54
CA ASP A 76 26.88 -7.55 5.91
C ASP A 76 28.35 -7.98 6.04
N THR A 77 29.01 -8.43 4.97
CA THR A 77 30.47 -8.67 4.96
C THR A 77 31.29 -7.46 4.52
N GLY A 78 30.62 -6.35 4.21
CA GLY A 78 31.24 -5.14 3.68
C GLY A 78 31.54 -5.20 2.19
N ARG A 79 31.09 -6.24 1.47
CA ARG A 79 31.24 -6.27 0.01
C ARG A 79 30.26 -5.28 -0.58
N SER A 80 30.80 -4.32 -1.33
CA SER A 80 30.03 -3.25 -1.95
C SER A 80 30.08 -3.32 -3.47
N ARG A 81 28.96 -2.98 -4.12
CA ARG A 81 28.88 -2.78 -5.57
C ARG A 81 28.01 -1.58 -5.90
N ARG A 82 28.34 -0.90 -6.99
CA ARG A 82 27.56 0.23 -7.53
C ARG A 82 26.83 -0.20 -8.80
N LEU A 83 25.58 0.20 -8.91
CA LEU A 83 24.70 -0.04 -10.04
C LEU A 83 24.26 1.30 -10.61
N GLU A 84 24.31 1.43 -11.94
CA GLU A 84 23.70 2.54 -12.65
C GLU A 84 22.28 2.14 -13.06
N GLY A 85 21.31 2.90 -12.58
CA GLY A 85 19.90 2.74 -12.92
C GLY A 85 19.50 3.52 -14.17
N PRO A 86 18.19 3.51 -14.49
CA PRO A 86 17.63 4.31 -15.56
C PRO A 86 17.67 5.80 -15.20
N TRP A 87 17.37 6.63 -16.21
CA TRP A 87 17.05 8.04 -15.99
C TRP A 87 15.66 8.16 -15.36
N ALA A 88 15.58 8.93 -14.28
CA ALA A 88 14.35 9.53 -13.79
C ALA A 88 14.05 10.75 -14.66
N ASP A 89 12.95 10.72 -15.42
CA ASP A 89 12.54 11.83 -16.30
C ASP A 89 11.03 12.11 -16.18
N ALA A 90 10.60 13.22 -16.78
CA ALA A 90 9.21 13.69 -16.68
C ALA A 90 8.17 12.69 -17.22
N SER A 91 8.56 11.78 -18.12
CA SER A 91 7.64 10.77 -18.67
C SER A 91 7.16 9.79 -17.60
N ARG A 92 7.96 9.57 -16.55
CA ARG A 92 7.63 8.73 -15.39
C ARG A 92 7.59 9.53 -14.09
N ASP A 93 7.34 10.83 -14.20
CA ASP A 93 7.29 11.74 -13.05
C ASP A 93 8.54 11.64 -12.16
N HIS A 94 9.69 11.52 -12.83
CA HIS A 94 11.01 11.45 -12.23
C HIS A 94 11.21 10.27 -11.25
N THR A 95 10.39 9.22 -11.33
CA THR A 95 10.64 7.99 -10.61
C THR A 95 11.63 7.11 -11.36
N ALA A 96 12.45 6.37 -10.62
CA ALA A 96 13.38 5.40 -11.16
C ALA A 96 13.39 4.14 -10.29
N LYS A 97 13.60 2.99 -10.95
CA LYS A 97 13.72 1.69 -10.30
C LYS A 97 14.96 0.94 -10.78
N VAL A 98 15.60 0.22 -9.87
CA VAL A 98 16.71 -0.69 -10.15
C VAL A 98 16.36 -2.07 -9.60
N GLN A 99 16.47 -3.08 -10.45
CA GLN A 99 16.36 -4.47 -10.01
C GLN A 99 17.71 -4.91 -9.45
N LEU A 100 17.71 -5.37 -8.22
CA LEU A 100 18.82 -6.02 -7.57
C LEU A 100 18.77 -7.52 -7.84
N THR A 101 19.91 -8.11 -8.19
CA THR A 101 20.05 -9.55 -8.44
C THR A 101 21.34 -10.07 -7.81
N GLY A 102 21.37 -11.36 -7.45
CA GLY A 102 22.53 -11.96 -6.78
C GLY A 102 22.76 -11.37 -5.38
N LEU A 103 21.68 -11.00 -4.70
CA LEU A 103 21.72 -10.70 -3.28
C LEU A 103 22.07 -11.97 -2.52
N ARG A 104 22.80 -11.85 -1.43
CA ARG A 104 23.07 -12.99 -0.56
C ARG A 104 21.79 -13.32 0.23
N PRO A 105 21.37 -14.58 0.28
CA PRO A 105 20.31 -15.06 1.16
C PRO A 105 20.64 -14.81 2.64
N GLY A 106 19.61 -14.55 3.45
CA GLY A 106 19.70 -14.41 4.91
C GLY A 106 20.58 -13.24 5.38
N ALA A 107 20.85 -12.27 4.51
CA ALA A 107 21.84 -11.22 4.76
C ALA A 107 21.18 -9.85 4.83
N ARG A 108 21.72 -9.00 5.71
CA ARG A 108 21.38 -7.58 5.71
C ARG A 108 22.14 -6.86 4.60
N HIS A 109 21.43 -5.98 3.89
CA HIS A 109 21.98 -5.13 2.85
C HIS A 109 21.72 -3.66 3.19
N GLU A 110 22.76 -2.86 3.17
CA GLU A 110 22.67 -1.39 3.19
C GLU A 110 22.65 -0.88 1.75
N VAL A 111 21.76 0.07 1.47
CA VAL A 111 21.59 0.66 0.15
C VAL A 111 21.68 2.18 0.25
N THR A 112 22.55 2.78 -0.55
CA THR A 112 22.59 4.24 -0.73
C THR A 112 22.16 4.59 -2.16
N VAL A 113 21.21 5.52 -2.28
CA VAL A 113 20.67 6.02 -3.54
C VAL A 113 21.02 7.48 -3.73
N SER A 114 21.40 7.86 -4.95
CA SER A 114 21.51 9.24 -5.41
C SER A 114 21.16 9.38 -6.88
N PHE A 115 21.11 10.61 -7.38
CA PHE A 115 20.93 10.91 -8.80
C PHE A 115 22.05 11.82 -9.32
N VAL A 116 22.43 11.59 -10.58
CA VAL A 116 23.38 12.43 -11.32
C VAL A 116 22.65 13.12 -12.46
N ASP A 117 22.71 14.44 -12.50
CA ASP A 117 22.09 15.20 -13.60
C ASP A 117 22.86 15.07 -14.92
N LYS A 118 22.34 15.73 -15.98
CA LYS A 118 22.95 15.71 -17.32
C LYS A 118 24.31 16.41 -17.39
N GLU A 119 24.64 17.26 -16.42
CA GLU A 119 25.94 17.90 -16.27
C GLU A 119 26.95 17.05 -15.48
N GLY A 120 26.54 15.86 -15.00
CA GLY A 120 27.40 14.96 -14.25
C GLY A 120 27.50 15.28 -12.76
N ARG A 121 26.62 16.12 -12.22
CA ARG A 121 26.63 16.51 -10.79
C ARG A 121 25.74 15.58 -9.99
N GLU A 122 26.34 14.94 -8.99
CA GLU A 122 25.60 14.10 -8.04
C GLU A 122 24.90 14.97 -6.98
N GLY A 123 23.65 14.62 -6.73
CA GLY A 123 22.76 15.28 -5.78
C GLY A 123 22.80 14.71 -4.37
N GLU A 124 21.69 14.88 -3.67
CA GLU A 124 21.43 14.30 -2.35
C GLU A 124 21.60 12.77 -2.35
N ARG A 125 21.95 12.22 -1.18
CA ARG A 125 22.02 10.78 -0.93
C ARG A 125 21.05 10.40 0.16
N ALA A 126 20.32 9.31 -0.04
CA ALA A 126 19.54 8.68 1.01
C ALA A 126 19.99 7.23 1.20
N THR A 127 19.99 6.78 2.46
CA THR A 127 20.44 5.44 2.84
C THR A 127 19.30 4.69 3.52
N GLY A 128 19.16 3.42 3.16
CA GLY A 128 18.22 2.50 3.77
C GLY A 128 18.82 1.12 3.90
N SER A 129 18.07 0.18 4.44
CA SER A 129 18.50 -1.22 4.52
C SER A 129 17.35 -2.19 4.42
N PHE A 130 17.63 -3.44 4.08
CA PHE A 130 16.66 -4.55 4.17
C PHE A 130 17.38 -5.88 4.43
N THR A 131 16.61 -6.91 4.78
CA THR A 131 17.11 -8.29 4.96
C THR A 131 16.44 -9.22 3.95
N THR A 132 17.24 -10.02 3.25
CA THR A 132 16.75 -11.08 2.34
C THR A 132 16.29 -12.31 3.11
N GLY A 133 15.37 -13.09 2.54
CA GLY A 133 14.98 -14.37 3.13
C GLY A 133 16.14 -15.36 3.22
N ASP A 134 16.09 -16.30 4.15
CA ASP A 134 17.14 -17.31 4.37
C ASP A 134 16.74 -18.69 3.83
N HIS A 135 17.61 -19.33 3.03
CA HIS A 135 17.39 -20.69 2.53
C HIS A 135 17.49 -21.76 3.62
N THR A 136 18.06 -21.45 4.79
CA THR A 136 18.17 -22.38 5.93
C THR A 136 17.02 -22.21 6.91
N ASP A 137 17.28 -22.14 8.20
CA ASP A 137 16.31 -22.04 9.29
C ASP A 137 16.23 -20.61 9.85
N GLY A 138 16.60 -19.60 9.07
CA GLY A 138 16.48 -18.21 9.49
C GLY A 138 15.03 -17.84 9.77
N ALA A 139 14.79 -17.28 10.95
CA ALA A 139 13.51 -16.69 11.31
C ALA A 139 13.13 -15.58 10.33
N THR A 140 11.83 -15.34 10.15
CA THR A 140 11.36 -14.21 9.35
C THR A 140 10.07 -13.62 9.89
N SER A 141 9.89 -12.31 9.73
CA SER A 141 8.71 -11.59 10.21
C SER A 141 8.15 -10.65 9.16
N PHE A 142 6.86 -10.35 9.24
CA PHE A 142 6.23 -9.33 8.41
C PHE A 142 5.07 -8.64 9.09
N VAL A 143 4.76 -7.44 8.63
CA VAL A 143 3.51 -6.73 8.93
C VAL A 143 2.60 -6.69 7.70
N TRP A 144 1.30 -6.54 7.92
CA TRP A 144 0.35 -6.26 6.84
C TRP A 144 -0.77 -5.32 7.30
N THR A 145 -1.29 -4.53 6.37
CA THR A 145 -2.46 -3.64 6.52
C THR A 145 -2.84 -3.07 5.14
N GLY A 146 -3.89 -2.24 5.07
CA GLY A 146 -4.34 -1.50 3.88
C GLY A 146 -4.84 -0.10 4.24
N ASP A 147 -5.47 0.58 3.29
CA ASP A 147 -6.36 1.73 3.56
C ASP A 147 -5.62 2.99 4.04
N THR A 148 -4.90 3.64 3.12
CA THR A 148 -4.03 4.80 3.40
C THR A 148 -4.57 6.13 2.88
N ALA A 149 -4.84 7.05 3.80
CA ALA A 149 -5.34 8.40 3.54
C ALA A 149 -6.76 8.47 2.96
N GLY A 150 -7.65 7.62 3.47
CA GLY A 150 -9.05 7.52 3.03
C GLY A 150 -10.04 8.32 3.85
N GLN A 151 -11.25 8.49 3.29
CA GLN A 151 -12.43 9.08 3.94
C GLN A 151 -12.19 10.46 4.59
N GLY A 152 -11.30 11.27 4.01
CA GLY A 152 -11.00 12.62 4.51
C GLY A 152 -9.86 12.70 5.53
N TRP A 153 -9.26 11.57 5.93
CA TRP A 153 -8.21 11.50 6.93
C TRP A 153 -6.83 11.32 6.29
N GLY A 154 -6.24 12.42 5.82
CA GLY A 154 -4.88 12.47 5.28
C GLY A 154 -3.79 12.61 6.36
N ILE A 155 -2.66 13.20 5.99
CA ILE A 155 -1.52 13.47 6.88
C ILE A 155 -1.89 14.62 7.82
N ASN A 156 -1.79 14.39 9.13
CA ASN A 156 -1.97 15.44 10.12
C ASN A 156 -0.65 15.72 10.88
N PRO A 157 0.14 16.73 10.47
CA PRO A 157 1.42 17.04 11.11
C PRO A 157 1.30 17.42 12.59
N ASP A 158 0.18 18.01 13.02
CA ASP A 158 -0.05 18.41 14.43
C ASP A 158 -0.07 17.18 15.36
N LEU A 159 -0.35 15.99 14.82
CA LEU A 159 -0.40 14.72 15.55
C LEU A 159 0.78 13.80 15.23
N GLY A 160 1.81 14.30 14.54
CA GLY A 160 2.97 13.50 14.14
C GLY A 160 2.76 12.68 12.87
N GLY A 161 1.80 13.03 12.00
CA GLY A 161 1.58 12.39 10.71
C GLY A 161 0.83 11.05 10.81
N MET A 162 1.12 10.13 9.88
CA MET A 162 0.48 8.80 9.83
C MET A 162 1.14 7.80 10.80
N ARG A 163 0.83 7.95 12.10
CA ARG A 163 1.55 7.26 13.20
C ARG A 163 1.53 5.73 13.17
N THR A 164 0.50 5.09 12.59
CA THR A 164 0.44 3.61 12.50
C THR A 164 1.63 3.04 11.71
N TYR A 165 2.17 3.78 10.73
CA TYR A 165 3.41 3.40 10.03
C TYR A 165 4.62 3.36 10.96
N ALA A 166 4.70 4.26 11.95
CA ALA A 166 5.75 4.23 12.96
C ALA A 166 5.59 3.04 13.92
N ALA A 167 4.36 2.69 14.28
CA ALA A 167 4.07 1.51 15.09
C ALA A 167 4.47 0.21 14.37
N MET A 168 4.19 0.09 13.06
CA MET A 168 4.69 -0.99 12.22
C MET A 168 6.22 -1.02 12.16
N ALA A 169 6.86 0.13 11.95
CA ALA A 169 8.33 0.20 11.89
C ALA A 169 8.98 -0.23 13.23
N ALA A 170 8.33 0.07 14.37
CA ALA A 170 8.81 -0.28 15.70
C ALA A 170 8.85 -1.79 15.98
N THR A 171 8.13 -2.61 15.20
CA THR A 171 8.20 -4.07 15.30
C THR A 171 9.37 -4.67 14.52
N GLU A 172 10.14 -3.84 13.80
CA GLU A 172 11.31 -4.24 13.01
C GLU A 172 11.06 -5.43 12.05
N PRO A 173 9.96 -5.42 11.26
CA PRO A 173 9.61 -6.54 10.41
C PRO A 173 10.58 -6.68 9.23
N ASP A 174 10.76 -7.89 8.69
CA ASP A 174 11.60 -8.07 7.51
C ASP A 174 11.00 -7.50 6.23
N PHE A 175 9.68 -7.41 6.16
CA PHE A 175 8.93 -6.80 5.05
C PHE A 175 7.49 -6.44 5.47
N PHE A 176 6.82 -5.68 4.61
CA PHE A 176 5.46 -5.21 4.77
C PHE A 176 4.62 -5.65 3.56
N ILE A 177 3.43 -6.19 3.78
CA ILE A 177 2.42 -6.42 2.75
C ILE A 177 1.41 -5.28 2.82
N HIS A 178 1.37 -4.43 1.80
CA HIS A 178 0.33 -3.40 1.66
C HIS A 178 -0.80 -3.99 0.81
N SER A 179 -1.92 -4.33 1.45
CA SER A 179 -2.97 -5.20 0.92
C SER A 179 -3.98 -4.52 0.02
N GLY A 180 -3.79 -3.26 -0.36
CA GLY A 180 -4.80 -2.51 -1.11
C GLY A 180 -4.94 -1.10 -0.59
N ASP A 181 -5.59 -0.23 -1.34
CA ASP A 181 -5.83 1.15 -0.93
C ASP A 181 -4.56 1.86 -0.46
N THR A 182 -3.48 1.71 -1.24
CA THR A 182 -2.21 2.40 -1.04
C THR A 182 -2.36 3.92 -1.18
N ILE A 183 -3.48 4.36 -1.79
CA ILE A 183 -3.95 5.73 -1.93
C ILE A 183 -5.49 5.73 -1.97
N TYR A 184 -6.10 6.91 -1.79
CA TYR A 184 -7.50 7.17 -2.16
C TYR A 184 -7.58 8.17 -3.29
N ALA A 185 -7.83 7.70 -4.51
CA ALA A 185 -7.92 8.52 -5.72
C ALA A 185 -9.25 9.29 -5.84
N ASP A 186 -10.29 8.77 -5.23
CA ASP A 186 -11.70 9.17 -5.29
C ASP A 186 -12.22 9.79 -3.98
N GLY A 187 -11.34 9.89 -2.96
CA GLY A 187 -11.55 10.61 -1.72
C GLY A 187 -10.81 11.96 -1.72
N PRO A 188 -11.45 13.08 -2.12
CA PRO A 188 -10.91 14.42 -1.91
C PRO A 188 -10.64 14.68 -0.43
N LEU A 189 -9.51 15.30 -0.13
CA LEU A 189 -9.18 15.78 1.21
C LEU A 189 -9.55 17.27 1.33
N GLU A 190 -10.18 17.61 2.45
CA GLU A 190 -10.36 18.99 2.89
C GLU A 190 -9.23 19.39 3.85
N GLU A 191 -8.91 20.67 3.95
CA GLU A 191 -7.85 21.17 4.84
C GLU A 191 -8.17 20.85 6.30
N THR A 192 -9.44 20.96 6.67
CA THR A 192 -9.91 20.72 8.03
C THR A 192 -11.18 19.89 8.04
N VAL A 193 -11.24 18.90 8.93
CA VAL A 193 -12.45 18.11 9.19
C VAL A 193 -12.80 18.25 10.68
N VAL A 194 -14.05 18.57 10.99
CA VAL A 194 -14.53 18.65 12.38
C VAL A 194 -15.00 17.27 12.81
N GLU A 195 -14.35 16.72 13.84
CA GLU A 195 -14.64 15.42 14.41
C GLU A 195 -15.92 15.49 15.28
N ALA A 196 -16.53 14.33 15.57
CA ALA A 196 -17.80 14.26 16.32
C ALA A 196 -17.73 14.88 17.73
N ASP A 197 -16.55 14.90 18.34
CA ASP A 197 -16.29 15.51 19.66
C ASP A 197 -15.93 17.01 19.59
N GLY A 198 -15.95 17.60 18.38
CA GLY A 198 -15.63 19.00 18.12
C GLY A 198 -14.14 19.30 17.96
N GLN A 199 -13.25 18.30 18.05
CA GLN A 199 -11.85 18.47 17.67
C GLN A 199 -11.74 18.69 16.16
N VAL A 200 -10.61 19.27 15.74
CA VAL A 200 -10.34 19.55 14.33
C VAL A 200 -9.14 18.72 13.89
N TRP A 201 -9.37 17.88 12.90
CA TRP A 201 -8.31 17.26 12.13
C TRP A 201 -7.82 18.24 11.06
N ARG A 202 -6.50 18.39 10.90
CA ARG A 202 -5.89 19.28 9.92
C ARG A 202 -5.05 18.48 8.94
N ASN A 203 -5.52 18.36 7.72
CA ASN A 203 -4.78 17.70 6.67
C ASN A 203 -3.72 18.64 6.12
N LEU A 204 -2.48 18.15 5.99
CA LEU A 204 -1.57 18.68 4.98
C LEU A 204 -2.22 18.46 3.62
N LEU A 205 -2.20 19.46 2.74
CA LEU A 205 -2.75 19.36 1.39
C LEU A 205 -1.70 19.61 0.31
N ILE A 206 -1.92 18.96 -0.83
CA ILE A 206 -1.35 19.30 -2.14
C ILE A 206 -2.50 19.37 -3.14
N ASP A 207 -2.38 20.15 -4.22
CA ASP A 207 -3.49 20.34 -5.18
C ASP A 207 -4.07 19.03 -5.71
N GLU A 208 -3.26 17.99 -5.90
CA GLU A 208 -3.70 16.71 -6.46
C GLU A 208 -4.58 15.86 -5.54
N VAL A 209 -4.74 16.25 -4.26
CA VAL A 209 -5.58 15.51 -3.30
C VAL A 209 -6.93 16.16 -3.01
N THR A 210 -7.18 17.36 -3.54
CA THR A 210 -8.39 18.15 -3.20
C THR A 210 -9.60 17.87 -4.10
N GLU A 211 -9.47 16.99 -5.10
CA GLU A 211 -10.55 16.57 -5.99
C GLU A 211 -10.35 15.10 -6.43
N VAL A 212 -11.40 14.45 -6.95
CA VAL A 212 -11.28 13.09 -7.47
C VAL A 212 -10.26 13.04 -8.62
N ALA A 213 -9.44 12.00 -8.65
CA ALA A 213 -8.43 11.82 -9.67
C ALA A 213 -9.08 11.35 -10.97
N GLN A 214 -8.94 12.18 -11.99
CA GLN A 214 -9.45 11.93 -13.34
C GLN A 214 -8.30 11.83 -14.35
N ASP A 215 -7.17 12.49 -14.10
CA ASP A 215 -5.99 12.46 -14.98
C ASP A 215 -4.75 11.85 -14.31
N LEU A 216 -3.73 11.56 -15.12
CA LEU A 216 -2.49 10.93 -14.65
C LEU A 216 -1.71 11.78 -13.65
N ARG A 217 -1.78 13.13 -13.72
CA ARG A 217 -1.09 13.99 -12.75
C ARG A 217 -1.72 13.79 -11.37
N GLN A 218 -3.05 13.75 -11.30
CA GLN A 218 -3.78 13.56 -10.06
C GLN A 218 -3.48 12.17 -9.46
N PHE A 219 -3.57 11.08 -10.25
CA PHE A 219 -3.20 9.74 -9.76
C PHE A 219 -1.75 9.67 -9.24
N ARG A 220 -0.78 10.28 -9.94
CA ARG A 220 0.60 10.38 -9.44
C ARG A 220 0.70 11.20 -8.16
N GLY A 221 -0.07 12.29 -8.06
CA GLY A 221 -0.12 13.14 -6.87
C GLY A 221 -0.59 12.41 -5.63
N ARG A 222 -1.56 11.50 -5.77
CA ARG A 222 -2.04 10.64 -4.67
C ARG A 222 -0.92 9.78 -4.08
N HIS A 223 -0.10 9.16 -4.92
CA HIS A 223 1.05 8.42 -4.44
C HIS A 223 2.16 9.32 -3.87
N ARG A 224 2.41 10.49 -4.49
CA ARG A 224 3.38 11.47 -3.94
C ARG A 224 2.99 11.94 -2.55
N TYR A 225 1.69 12.18 -2.33
CA TYR A 225 1.16 12.70 -1.08
C TYR A 225 1.56 11.84 0.11
N ASN A 226 1.33 10.52 0.03
CA ASN A 226 1.69 9.60 1.11
C ASN A 226 3.20 9.57 1.39
N LEU A 227 4.04 9.89 0.40
CA LEU A 227 5.50 9.96 0.53
C LEU A 227 6.00 11.31 1.06
N VAL A 228 5.11 12.27 1.32
CA VAL A 228 5.44 13.47 2.10
C VAL A 228 5.59 13.12 3.58
N ASP A 229 4.80 12.17 4.08
CA ASP A 229 4.78 11.76 5.48
C ASP A 229 6.14 11.15 5.91
N ASP A 230 6.63 11.57 7.08
CA ASP A 230 7.91 11.11 7.62
C ASP A 230 7.85 9.65 8.10
N ASN A 231 6.73 9.19 8.66
CA ASN A 231 6.58 7.83 9.16
C ASN A 231 6.54 6.83 7.99
N VAL A 232 5.81 7.19 6.92
CA VAL A 232 5.77 6.39 5.68
C VAL A 232 7.17 6.27 5.08
N ARG A 233 7.88 7.38 4.89
CA ARG A 233 9.27 7.36 4.37
C ARG A 233 10.22 6.61 5.28
N HIS A 234 10.06 6.72 6.60
CA HIS A 234 10.87 6.00 7.57
C HIS A 234 10.70 4.48 7.40
N LEU A 235 9.45 3.98 7.41
CA LEU A 235 9.17 2.56 7.20
C LEU A 235 9.76 2.09 5.88
N TYR A 236 9.45 2.75 4.75
CA TYR A 236 9.87 2.29 3.43
C TYR A 236 11.38 2.33 3.20
N SER A 237 12.12 3.16 3.96
CA SER A 237 13.59 3.15 3.93
C SER A 237 14.22 1.94 4.62
N ARG A 238 13.45 1.11 5.32
CA ARG A 238 13.94 0.00 6.17
C ARG A 238 13.21 -1.32 5.98
N VAL A 239 11.96 -1.25 5.54
CA VAL A 239 11.06 -2.39 5.41
C VAL A 239 10.60 -2.46 3.96
N PRO A 240 11.05 -3.48 3.20
CA PRO A 240 10.57 -3.72 1.85
C PRO A 240 9.05 -3.90 1.80
N VAL A 241 8.40 -3.32 0.78
CA VAL A 241 6.96 -3.45 0.59
C VAL A 241 6.63 -4.43 -0.54
N ILE A 242 5.68 -5.33 -0.28
CA ILE A 242 4.97 -6.12 -1.28
C ILE A 242 3.61 -5.42 -1.45
N ALA A 243 3.53 -4.52 -2.42
CA ALA A 243 2.31 -3.75 -2.67
C ALA A 243 1.33 -4.54 -3.55
N GLN A 244 0.07 -4.50 -3.15
CA GLN A 244 -1.13 -4.78 -3.95
C GLN A 244 -1.84 -3.47 -4.30
N TRP A 245 -2.74 -3.55 -5.26
CA TRP A 245 -3.76 -2.52 -5.45
C TRP A 245 -5.12 -3.11 -5.08
N ASP A 246 -6.05 -2.24 -4.79
CA ASP A 246 -7.46 -2.54 -4.63
C ASP A 246 -8.28 -1.50 -5.42
N ASP A 247 -9.48 -1.13 -5.01
CA ASP A 247 -10.31 -0.20 -5.76
C ASP A 247 -9.84 1.23 -5.67
N HIS A 248 -9.45 1.72 -4.50
CA HIS A 248 -9.21 3.15 -4.29
C HIS A 248 -7.92 3.67 -4.95
N GLU A 249 -7.07 2.80 -5.51
CA GLU A 249 -6.10 3.22 -6.54
C GLU A 249 -6.76 3.87 -7.76
N THR A 250 -8.01 3.53 -8.04
CA THR A 250 -8.82 4.03 -9.15
C THR A 250 -10.06 4.78 -8.65
N THR A 251 -11.03 4.07 -8.08
CA THR A 251 -12.29 4.58 -7.51
C THR A 251 -13.04 3.47 -6.79
N ASN A 252 -13.74 3.77 -5.70
CA ASN A 252 -14.48 2.81 -4.87
C ASN A 252 -15.28 1.78 -5.70
N ASN A 253 -15.19 0.51 -5.33
CA ASN A 253 -15.93 -0.65 -5.86
C ASN A 253 -15.81 -0.91 -7.37
N TRP A 254 -14.83 -0.32 -8.05
CA TRP A 254 -14.85 -0.31 -9.50
C TRP A 254 -14.76 -1.69 -10.16
N TYR A 255 -15.34 -1.81 -11.35
CA TYR A 255 -15.17 -2.97 -12.22
C TYR A 255 -14.93 -2.59 -13.70
N PRO A 256 -14.24 -3.45 -14.49
CA PRO A 256 -14.02 -3.21 -15.92
C PRO A 256 -15.31 -2.94 -16.70
N GLY A 257 -15.30 -1.87 -17.50
CA GLY A 257 -16.44 -1.42 -18.30
C GLY A 257 -17.47 -0.54 -17.57
N GLU A 258 -17.26 -0.24 -16.29
CA GLU A 258 -18.11 0.69 -15.55
C GLU A 258 -18.02 2.13 -16.10
N VAL A 259 -19.15 2.84 -16.02
CA VAL A 259 -19.23 4.29 -16.23
C VAL A 259 -19.75 4.90 -14.93
N ILE A 260 -18.88 5.67 -14.27
CA ILE A 260 -19.15 6.27 -12.96
C ILE A 260 -20.30 7.26 -13.06
N ASP A 261 -21.28 7.14 -12.16
CA ASP A 261 -22.39 8.08 -12.01
C ASP A 261 -22.21 8.98 -10.77
N ASP A 262 -21.15 9.78 -10.82
CA ASP A 262 -20.83 10.77 -9.79
C ASP A 262 -20.46 12.09 -10.47
N GLU A 263 -21.11 13.17 -10.06
CA GLU A 263 -20.92 14.52 -10.63
C GLU A 263 -19.51 15.07 -10.39
N ARG A 264 -18.79 14.59 -9.37
CA ARG A 264 -17.37 14.93 -9.13
C ARG A 264 -16.47 14.52 -10.30
N TYR A 265 -16.88 13.51 -11.08
CA TYR A 265 -16.21 13.09 -12.32
C TYR A 265 -16.75 13.87 -13.52
N ASP A 266 -16.30 15.12 -13.65
CA ASP A 266 -16.75 16.07 -14.68
C ASP A 266 -15.98 15.98 -16.01
N ARG A 267 -14.82 15.32 -16.06
CA ARG A 267 -13.92 15.22 -17.22
C ARG A 267 -13.83 13.81 -17.80
N GLU A 268 -13.82 12.79 -16.97
CA GLU A 268 -13.74 11.38 -17.41
C GLU A 268 -14.51 10.48 -16.43
N ARG A 269 -15.46 9.71 -16.94
CA ARG A 269 -16.30 8.79 -16.16
C ARG A 269 -16.08 7.33 -16.49
N ARG A 270 -15.35 7.01 -17.56
CA ARG A 270 -15.12 5.62 -17.97
C ARG A 270 -14.01 5.02 -17.13
N VAL A 271 -14.35 4.02 -16.33
CA VAL A 271 -13.42 3.37 -15.40
C VAL A 271 -12.23 2.76 -16.14
N ASP A 272 -12.41 2.16 -17.31
CA ASP A 272 -11.29 1.59 -18.08
C ASP A 272 -10.19 2.63 -18.40
N VAL A 273 -10.55 3.91 -18.55
CA VAL A 273 -9.58 4.99 -18.80
C VAL A 273 -8.90 5.40 -17.49
N LEU A 274 -9.68 5.54 -16.42
CA LEU A 274 -9.18 5.87 -15.09
C LEU A 274 -8.25 4.79 -14.56
N ALA A 275 -8.67 3.52 -14.59
CA ALA A 275 -7.89 2.35 -14.20
C ALA A 275 -6.57 2.23 -14.98
N SER A 276 -6.56 2.58 -16.27
CA SER A 276 -5.31 2.63 -17.06
C SER A 276 -4.33 3.70 -16.56
N ARG A 277 -4.84 4.88 -16.18
CA ARG A 277 -4.04 5.98 -15.60
C ARG A 277 -3.57 5.64 -14.18
N ALA A 278 -4.47 5.14 -13.34
CA ALA A 278 -4.20 4.63 -12.00
C ALA A 278 -3.11 3.56 -12.02
N ARG A 279 -3.26 2.52 -12.87
CA ARG A 279 -2.28 1.45 -13.02
C ARG A 279 -0.90 1.99 -13.40
N ARG A 280 -0.84 2.97 -14.31
CA ARG A 280 0.44 3.61 -14.65
C ARG A 280 1.07 4.30 -13.44
N ALA A 281 0.31 5.09 -12.70
CA ALA A 281 0.80 5.77 -11.51
C ALA A 281 1.25 4.75 -10.44
N PHE A 282 0.46 3.71 -10.20
CA PHE A 282 0.78 2.61 -9.29
C PHE A 282 2.13 1.96 -9.65
N PHE A 283 2.33 1.55 -10.92
CA PHE A 283 3.61 0.98 -11.34
C PHE A 283 4.77 1.97 -11.36
N GLU A 284 4.52 3.28 -11.46
CA GLU A 284 5.56 4.31 -11.38
C GLU A 284 6.00 4.55 -9.93
N TYR A 285 5.10 4.44 -8.96
CA TYR A 285 5.33 4.80 -7.56
C TYR A 285 5.61 3.63 -6.63
N GLN A 286 5.04 2.46 -6.91
CA GLN A 286 5.24 1.28 -6.08
C GLN A 286 6.50 0.49 -6.54
N PRO A 287 7.30 -0.07 -5.62
CA PRO A 287 8.54 -0.76 -5.92
C PRO A 287 8.33 -2.22 -6.40
N LEU A 288 7.37 -2.45 -7.29
CA LEU A 288 7.13 -3.78 -7.89
C LEU A 288 8.18 -4.15 -8.94
N ALA A 289 8.56 -5.42 -8.94
CA ALA A 289 9.13 -6.10 -10.09
C ALA A 289 8.04 -6.29 -11.16
N ASP A 290 8.39 -6.24 -12.44
CA ASP A 290 7.40 -6.66 -13.44
C ASP A 290 7.16 -8.17 -13.33
N GLY A 291 5.88 -8.57 -13.35
CA GLY A 291 5.49 -9.95 -13.08
C GLY A 291 6.01 -11.01 -14.05
N HIS A 292 6.94 -10.71 -14.97
CA HIS A 292 7.64 -11.72 -15.79
C HIS A 292 9.10 -11.93 -15.36
N GLY A 293 9.52 -11.34 -14.25
CA GLY A 293 10.79 -11.66 -13.62
C GLY A 293 11.99 -11.40 -14.52
N ARG A 294 12.06 -10.20 -15.15
CA ARG A 294 13.32 -9.52 -15.59
C ARG A 294 13.16 -8.29 -16.51
N LYS A 295 12.03 -7.58 -16.52
CA LYS A 295 11.96 -6.27 -17.20
C LYS A 295 11.35 -5.21 -16.26
N PHE A 296 11.35 -3.94 -16.66
CA PHE A 296 10.59 -2.92 -15.93
C PHE A 296 9.25 -2.72 -16.64
N TRP A 297 8.22 -2.38 -15.86
CA TRP A 297 6.94 -1.99 -16.43
C TRP A 297 7.12 -0.90 -17.50
N THR A 298 6.38 -1.06 -18.60
CA THR A 298 6.22 -0.05 -19.63
C THR A 298 4.73 0.13 -19.92
N PRO A 299 4.28 1.33 -20.32
CA PRO A 299 2.89 1.55 -20.70
C PRO A 299 2.38 0.58 -21.78
N ALA A 300 3.26 0.12 -22.68
CA ALA A 300 2.93 -0.84 -23.72
C ALA A 300 3.04 -2.32 -23.29
N GLY A 301 3.70 -2.61 -22.17
CA GLY A 301 4.09 -3.97 -21.76
C GLY A 301 3.15 -4.64 -20.75
N GLY A 302 2.12 -3.95 -20.26
CA GLY A 302 1.01 -4.56 -19.50
C GLY A 302 1.43 -5.33 -18.24
N GLY A 303 2.41 -4.85 -17.47
CA GLY A 303 2.97 -5.59 -16.33
C GLY A 303 1.91 -6.10 -15.34
N ARG A 304 2.20 -7.23 -14.69
CA ARG A 304 1.29 -7.93 -13.76
C ARG A 304 1.52 -7.49 -12.32
N ILE A 305 0.43 -7.37 -11.56
CA ILE A 305 0.45 -7.08 -10.12
C ILE A 305 0.58 -8.39 -9.33
N HIS A 306 -0.22 -9.40 -9.68
CA HIS A 306 -0.09 -10.72 -9.05
C HIS A 306 1.28 -11.35 -9.29
N ARG A 307 1.89 -11.87 -8.23
CA ARG A 307 3.25 -12.44 -8.23
C ARG A 307 3.54 -13.23 -6.96
N THR A 308 4.58 -14.05 -7.00
CA THR A 308 5.09 -14.79 -5.84
C THR A 308 6.41 -14.19 -5.38
N ILE A 309 6.51 -13.87 -4.09
CA ILE A 309 7.74 -13.45 -3.44
C ILE A 309 8.23 -14.62 -2.59
N ARG A 310 9.38 -15.19 -2.97
CA ARG A 310 9.98 -16.34 -2.28
C ARG A 310 10.94 -15.86 -1.20
N ARG A 311 10.64 -16.15 0.07
CA ARG A 311 11.45 -15.78 1.23
C ARG A 311 11.92 -17.03 1.98
N GLY A 312 12.96 -17.63 1.42
CA GLY A 312 13.71 -18.64 2.12
C GLY A 312 13.00 -19.99 2.24
N ARG A 313 13.30 -20.71 3.33
CA ARG A 313 12.68 -22.01 3.63
C ARG A 313 11.26 -21.90 4.16
N HIS A 314 10.99 -20.86 4.95
CA HIS A 314 9.78 -20.83 5.76
C HIS A 314 8.60 -20.16 5.07
N LEU A 315 8.81 -19.23 4.14
CA LEU A 315 7.72 -18.37 3.67
C LEU A 315 7.76 -18.12 2.17
N ASP A 316 6.65 -18.41 1.50
CA ASP A 316 6.32 -17.84 0.20
C ASP A 316 5.08 -16.96 0.34
N VAL A 317 5.12 -15.75 -0.23
CA VAL A 317 3.98 -14.83 -0.31
C VAL A 317 3.40 -14.86 -1.73
N PHE A 318 2.10 -15.10 -1.85
CA PHE A 318 1.34 -15.12 -3.09
C PHE A 318 0.43 -13.90 -3.09
N SER A 319 0.89 -12.82 -3.72
CA SER A 319 0.11 -11.60 -3.88
C SER A 319 -0.80 -11.76 -5.10
N VAL A 320 -2.12 -11.64 -4.89
CA VAL A 320 -3.13 -11.71 -5.95
C VAL A 320 -3.60 -10.31 -6.37
N ASP A 321 -4.40 -10.26 -7.43
CA ASP A 321 -5.01 -9.07 -8.02
C ASP A 321 -6.48 -9.39 -8.33
N MET A 322 -7.38 -9.03 -7.42
CA MET A 322 -8.81 -9.32 -7.48
C MET A 322 -9.61 -8.19 -8.18
N ARG A 323 -8.93 -7.15 -8.68
CA ARG A 323 -9.53 -6.04 -9.45
C ARG A 323 -9.43 -6.19 -10.95
N THR A 324 -8.22 -6.42 -11.50
CA THR A 324 -7.96 -6.33 -12.96
C THR A 324 -8.88 -7.23 -13.80
N HIS A 325 -9.25 -8.39 -13.25
CA HIS A 325 -10.03 -9.40 -13.96
C HIS A 325 -11.45 -9.57 -13.41
N LYS A 326 -11.85 -8.71 -12.47
CA LYS A 326 -13.16 -8.78 -11.83
C LYS A 326 -14.27 -8.56 -12.84
N GLY A 327 -15.38 -9.27 -12.68
CA GLY A 327 -16.62 -9.00 -13.41
C GLY A 327 -17.45 -7.90 -12.74
N THR A 328 -18.43 -7.37 -13.48
CA THR A 328 -19.45 -6.43 -13.00
C THR A 328 -19.99 -6.79 -11.62
N ASN A 329 -20.17 -5.78 -10.76
CA ASN A 329 -20.88 -5.94 -9.50
C ASN A 329 -22.36 -6.22 -9.77
N THR A 330 -22.74 -7.48 -9.58
CA THR A 330 -24.13 -7.96 -9.59
C THR A 330 -24.50 -8.42 -8.19
N ALA A 331 -25.68 -9.01 -8.00
CA ALA A 331 -26.01 -9.70 -6.75
C ALA A 331 -25.01 -10.81 -6.37
N ASN A 332 -24.16 -11.25 -7.31
CA ASN A 332 -23.15 -12.29 -7.11
C ASN A 332 -23.74 -13.67 -6.76
N THR A 333 -25.02 -13.89 -7.11
CA THR A 333 -25.76 -15.15 -6.89
C THR A 333 -25.95 -15.96 -8.17
N GLU A 334 -25.17 -15.69 -9.23
CA GLU A 334 -25.32 -16.41 -10.49
C GLU A 334 -24.86 -17.88 -10.40
N ASP A 335 -25.59 -18.76 -11.08
CA ASP A 335 -25.22 -20.18 -11.23
C ASP A 335 -23.90 -20.38 -12.00
N ARG A 336 -23.60 -19.46 -12.93
CA ARG A 336 -22.35 -19.47 -13.69
C ARG A 336 -21.26 -18.76 -12.90
N THR A 337 -20.03 -19.25 -12.99
CA THR A 337 -18.86 -18.55 -12.44
C THR A 337 -18.79 -17.12 -12.97
N THR A 338 -18.69 -16.15 -12.07
CA THR A 338 -18.40 -14.75 -12.40
C THR A 338 -16.91 -14.49 -12.10
N PRO A 339 -16.21 -13.73 -12.97
CA PRO A 339 -14.77 -13.52 -12.79
C PRO A 339 -14.44 -12.70 -11.53
N LEU A 340 -13.37 -13.11 -10.83
CA LEU A 340 -12.73 -12.36 -9.74
C LEU A 340 -11.22 -12.30 -9.99
N LEU A 341 -10.53 -13.44 -9.84
CA LEU A 341 -9.13 -13.61 -10.23
C LEU A 341 -9.01 -13.79 -11.75
N GLY A 342 -10.02 -14.44 -12.34
CA GLY A 342 -10.00 -14.90 -13.71
C GLY A 342 -9.15 -16.15 -13.89
N ARG A 343 -9.52 -16.97 -14.88
CA ARG A 343 -8.95 -18.31 -15.10
C ARG A 343 -7.42 -18.37 -15.18
N SER A 344 -6.79 -17.38 -15.82
CA SER A 344 -5.33 -17.36 -15.99
C SER A 344 -4.59 -17.18 -14.65
N GLN A 345 -5.08 -16.28 -13.80
CA GLN A 345 -4.50 -16.03 -12.48
C GLN A 345 -4.82 -17.16 -11.52
N LEU A 346 -6.05 -17.68 -11.51
CA LEU A 346 -6.42 -18.84 -10.69
C LEU A 346 -5.53 -20.06 -10.98
N ASN A 347 -5.33 -20.37 -12.27
CA ASN A 347 -4.41 -21.44 -12.68
C ASN A 347 -2.94 -21.14 -12.31
N TRP A 348 -2.53 -19.87 -12.35
CA TRP A 348 -1.22 -19.46 -11.89
C TRP A 348 -1.07 -19.72 -10.38
N LEU A 349 -2.04 -19.30 -9.57
CA LEU A 349 -2.00 -19.43 -8.12
C LEU A 349 -1.93 -20.90 -7.70
N ILE A 350 -2.79 -21.76 -8.25
CA ILE A 350 -2.78 -23.20 -7.99
C ILE A 350 -1.42 -23.81 -8.35
N ARG A 351 -0.85 -23.43 -9.50
CA ARG A 351 0.46 -23.93 -9.94
C ARG A 351 1.58 -23.50 -9.00
N GLU A 352 1.63 -22.23 -8.61
CA GLU A 352 2.70 -21.73 -7.73
C GLU A 352 2.56 -22.29 -6.31
N LEU A 353 1.35 -22.40 -5.76
CA LEU A 353 1.10 -23.04 -4.47
C LEU A 353 1.56 -24.50 -4.47
N ARG A 354 1.24 -25.25 -5.52
CA ARG A 354 1.68 -26.65 -5.69
C ARG A 354 3.19 -26.77 -5.86
N GLY A 355 3.84 -25.77 -6.45
CA GLY A 355 5.28 -25.74 -6.65
C GLY A 355 6.07 -25.28 -5.42
N SER A 356 5.41 -24.67 -4.44
CA SER A 356 6.06 -24.14 -3.25
C SER A 356 6.48 -25.24 -2.28
N ARG A 357 7.70 -25.10 -1.76
CA ARG A 357 8.25 -25.94 -0.68
C ARG A 357 8.33 -25.20 0.65
N ALA A 358 7.83 -23.96 0.69
CA ALA A 358 7.85 -23.16 1.90
C ALA A 358 6.94 -23.78 2.96
N THR A 359 7.36 -23.68 4.22
CA THR A 359 6.56 -24.08 5.38
C THR A 359 5.18 -23.39 5.36
N TRP A 360 5.18 -22.09 5.10
CA TRP A 360 4.00 -21.22 5.06
C TRP A 360 3.82 -20.62 3.67
N LYS A 361 2.57 -20.61 3.22
CA LYS A 361 2.11 -20.07 1.95
C LYS A 361 1.08 -19.00 2.26
N VAL A 362 1.53 -17.76 2.38
CA VAL A 362 0.66 -16.63 2.70
C VAL A 362 0.06 -16.10 1.42
N ILE A 363 -1.27 -16.18 1.28
CA ILE A 363 -2.00 -15.58 0.17
C ILE A 363 -2.45 -14.20 0.65
N ALA A 364 -1.86 -13.16 0.06
CA ALA A 364 -2.25 -11.78 0.30
C ALA A 364 -3.33 -11.41 -0.71
N ALA A 365 -4.52 -11.08 -0.23
CA ALA A 365 -5.72 -10.82 -1.03
C ALA A 365 -6.20 -9.39 -0.81
N ASP A 366 -6.49 -8.69 -1.90
CA ASP A 366 -7.03 -7.33 -1.86
C ASP A 366 -8.46 -7.28 -1.31
N LEU A 367 -9.27 -8.33 -1.53
CA LEU A 367 -10.61 -8.46 -0.93
C LEU A 367 -10.72 -9.63 0.06
N PRO A 368 -11.57 -9.53 1.09
CA PRO A 368 -11.88 -10.64 1.98
C PRO A 368 -12.71 -11.73 1.30
N LEU A 369 -12.50 -12.98 1.69
CA LEU A 369 -13.13 -14.16 1.09
C LEU A 369 -14.57 -14.41 1.57
N GLY A 370 -14.83 -14.22 2.86
CA GLY A 370 -16.09 -14.60 3.49
C GLY A 370 -16.93 -13.43 3.98
N LEU A 371 -16.49 -12.19 3.80
CA LEU A 371 -17.26 -11.02 4.19
C LEU A 371 -18.19 -10.60 3.05
N VAL A 372 -19.42 -10.24 3.43
CA VAL A 372 -20.38 -9.58 2.54
C VAL A 372 -19.97 -8.11 2.45
N VAL A 373 -19.59 -7.65 1.25
CA VAL A 373 -19.23 -6.25 1.00
C VAL A 373 -20.21 -5.72 -0.05
N PRO A 374 -21.26 -4.99 0.36
CA PRO A 374 -22.27 -4.49 -0.56
C PRO A 374 -21.76 -3.37 -1.46
N ASP A 375 -22.33 -3.30 -2.66
CA ASP A 375 -22.19 -2.19 -3.61
C ASP A 375 -23.60 -1.67 -3.97
N GLY A 376 -24.11 -0.76 -3.15
CA GLY A 376 -25.52 -0.35 -3.20
C GLY A 376 -26.49 -1.38 -2.60
N GLU A 377 -27.75 -1.36 -3.03
CA GLU A 377 -28.80 -2.17 -2.39
C GLU A 377 -28.75 -3.66 -2.73
N LEU A 378 -28.28 -4.01 -3.94
CA LEU A 378 -28.32 -5.37 -4.47
C LEU A 378 -26.94 -5.93 -4.80
N ALA A 379 -26.07 -5.10 -5.38
CA ALA A 379 -24.82 -5.61 -5.90
C ALA A 379 -23.81 -5.88 -4.79
N GLN A 380 -22.85 -6.74 -5.08
CA GLN A 380 -21.78 -7.14 -4.17
C GLN A 380 -20.44 -6.78 -4.77
N GLU A 381 -19.64 -6.06 -3.98
CA GLU A 381 -18.24 -5.79 -4.22
C GLU A 381 -17.42 -7.06 -3.93
N GLY A 382 -17.62 -7.62 -2.73
CA GLY A 382 -16.82 -8.70 -2.19
C GLY A 382 -17.06 -10.07 -2.85
N VAL A 383 -16.39 -11.07 -2.26
CA VAL A 383 -16.51 -12.46 -2.65
C VAL A 383 -17.82 -13.07 -2.16
N GLY A 384 -18.19 -12.82 -0.89
CA GLY A 384 -19.44 -13.27 -0.30
C GLY A 384 -20.65 -12.61 -0.95
N ASN A 385 -21.77 -13.33 -1.02
CA ASN A 385 -22.99 -12.88 -1.69
C ASN A 385 -24.22 -12.86 -0.78
N ALA A 386 -24.04 -13.10 0.51
CA ALA A 386 -25.09 -13.22 1.52
C ALA A 386 -26.09 -14.37 1.26
N ASP A 387 -25.68 -15.36 0.44
CA ASP A 387 -26.40 -16.62 0.24
C ASP A 387 -25.55 -17.76 0.81
N PRO A 388 -25.80 -18.22 2.06
CA PRO A 388 -24.95 -19.18 2.77
C PRO A 388 -25.04 -20.62 2.22
N GLY A 389 -25.51 -20.79 0.97
CA GLY A 389 -25.71 -22.04 0.28
C GLY A 389 -24.46 -22.57 -0.43
N ARG A 390 -24.66 -23.24 -1.57
CA ARG A 390 -23.54 -23.69 -2.41
C ARG A 390 -22.84 -22.45 -3.01
N PRO A 391 -21.55 -22.55 -3.38
CA PRO A 391 -20.85 -21.43 -3.99
C PRO A 391 -21.56 -20.93 -5.26
N LEU A 392 -21.82 -19.64 -5.32
CA LEU A 392 -22.40 -18.94 -6.47
C LEU A 392 -21.48 -17.79 -6.92
N GLY A 393 -21.71 -17.27 -8.13
CA GLY A 393 -20.97 -16.14 -8.68
C GLY A 393 -19.44 -16.30 -8.54
N ARG A 394 -18.82 -15.38 -7.79
CA ARG A 394 -17.37 -15.27 -7.57
C ARG A 394 -16.84 -16.31 -6.58
N GLU A 395 -17.67 -16.76 -5.65
CA GLU A 395 -17.31 -17.80 -4.68
C GLU A 395 -16.89 -19.10 -5.40
N GLN A 396 -17.37 -19.34 -6.61
CA GLN A 396 -17.01 -20.51 -7.40
C GLN A 396 -15.50 -20.56 -7.73
N GLU A 397 -14.84 -19.41 -7.98
CA GLU A 397 -13.38 -19.39 -8.18
C GLU A 397 -12.63 -19.74 -6.88
N ILE A 398 -13.14 -19.28 -5.73
CA ILE A 398 -12.60 -19.61 -4.40
C ILE A 398 -12.81 -21.09 -4.08
N ALA A 399 -13.98 -21.66 -4.38
CA ALA A 399 -14.25 -23.08 -4.22
C ALA A 399 -13.26 -23.93 -5.04
N VAL A 400 -12.96 -23.54 -6.29
CA VAL A 400 -11.95 -24.21 -7.12
C VAL A 400 -10.55 -24.13 -6.51
N LEU A 401 -10.16 -22.96 -5.98
CA LEU A 401 -8.87 -22.78 -5.30
C LEU A 401 -8.76 -23.67 -4.07
N LEU A 402 -9.76 -23.65 -3.20
CA LEU A 402 -9.79 -24.41 -1.95
C LEU A 402 -9.81 -25.92 -2.19
N SER A 403 -10.60 -26.41 -3.16
CA SER A 403 -10.54 -27.81 -3.62
C SER A 403 -9.16 -28.18 -4.13
N ALA A 404 -8.50 -27.31 -4.91
CA ALA A 404 -7.18 -27.60 -5.45
C ALA A 404 -6.11 -27.66 -4.34
N ILE A 405 -6.19 -26.78 -3.33
CA ILE A 405 -5.33 -26.80 -2.14
C ILE A 405 -5.45 -28.17 -1.45
N LYS A 406 -6.68 -28.60 -1.16
CA LYS A 406 -6.96 -29.89 -0.53
C LYS A 406 -6.48 -31.08 -1.38
N HIS A 407 -6.90 -31.16 -2.63
CA HIS A 407 -6.60 -32.31 -3.50
C HIS A 407 -5.11 -32.45 -3.84
N HIS A 408 -4.35 -31.36 -3.77
CA HIS A 408 -2.89 -31.40 -3.93
C HIS A 408 -2.12 -31.53 -2.61
N GLY A 409 -2.81 -31.64 -1.47
CA GLY A 409 -2.18 -31.76 -0.16
C GLY A 409 -1.33 -30.54 0.21
N ILE A 410 -1.72 -29.35 -0.23
CA ILE A 410 -0.99 -28.11 0.03
C ILE A 410 -1.27 -27.68 1.48
N SER A 411 -0.26 -27.74 2.34
CA SER A 411 -0.34 -27.32 3.74
C SER A 411 0.23 -25.91 3.98
N GLY A 412 -0.08 -25.36 5.16
CA GLY A 412 0.46 -24.07 5.65
C GLY A 412 -0.10 -22.85 4.92
N VAL A 413 -1.35 -22.91 4.44
CA VAL A 413 -1.99 -21.79 3.73
C VAL A 413 -2.66 -20.84 4.72
N LEU A 414 -2.28 -19.56 4.68
CA LEU A 414 -2.85 -18.48 5.49
C LEU A 414 -3.29 -17.35 4.55
N PHE A 415 -4.50 -16.82 4.74
CA PHE A 415 -4.95 -15.63 4.03
C PHE A 415 -4.75 -14.38 4.88
N VAL A 416 -4.29 -13.29 4.26
CA VAL A 416 -4.23 -11.96 4.86
C VAL A 416 -4.87 -10.93 3.93
N THR A 417 -5.62 -9.99 4.48
CA THR A 417 -6.39 -8.99 3.72
C THR A 417 -6.66 -7.72 4.54
N ALA A 418 -7.23 -6.70 3.88
CA ALA A 418 -7.63 -5.40 4.43
C ALA A 418 -9.07 -5.04 3.97
N ASP A 419 -9.30 -3.88 3.32
CA ASP A 419 -10.57 -3.41 2.71
C ASP A 419 -11.67 -3.01 3.72
N VAL A 420 -12.00 -3.84 4.70
CA VAL A 420 -13.21 -3.62 5.54
C VAL A 420 -13.03 -2.69 6.76
N HIS A 421 -11.86 -2.06 6.91
CA HIS A 421 -11.57 -1.02 7.91
C HIS A 421 -11.86 -1.39 9.38
N TYR A 422 -11.57 -2.63 9.74
CA TYR A 422 -11.39 -3.10 11.11
C TYR A 422 -10.42 -4.29 11.12
N CYS A 423 -10.05 -4.78 12.31
CA CYS A 423 -9.26 -6.02 12.41
C CYS A 423 -10.08 -7.20 12.94
N ALA A 424 -9.85 -8.37 12.36
CA ALA A 424 -10.52 -9.60 12.73
C ALA A 424 -9.71 -10.85 12.39
N ALA A 425 -9.98 -11.93 13.12
CA ALA A 425 -9.47 -13.26 12.83
C ALA A 425 -10.64 -14.19 12.52
N HIS A 426 -10.68 -14.71 11.30
CA HIS A 426 -11.72 -15.63 10.83
C HIS A 426 -11.14 -17.03 10.64
N HIS A 427 -11.81 -18.03 11.21
CA HIS A 427 -11.48 -19.43 11.01
C HIS A 427 -12.54 -20.12 10.16
N TYR A 428 -12.13 -20.72 9.05
CA TYR A 428 -12.99 -21.41 8.08
C TYR A 428 -12.86 -22.92 8.26
N ASP A 429 -13.98 -23.64 8.21
CA ASP A 429 -13.97 -25.09 8.43
C ASP A 429 -15.13 -25.78 7.69
N PRO A 430 -14.85 -26.85 6.93
CA PRO A 430 -15.87 -27.55 6.17
C PRO A 430 -16.97 -28.12 7.05
N SER A 431 -16.76 -28.40 8.34
CA SER A 431 -17.83 -28.87 9.24
C SER A 431 -18.96 -27.85 9.41
N ARG A 432 -18.65 -26.54 9.29
CA ARG A 432 -19.61 -25.42 9.41
C ARG A 432 -20.12 -24.90 8.06
N ALA A 433 -19.43 -25.21 6.98
CA ALA A 433 -19.67 -24.65 5.65
C ALA A 433 -20.79 -25.35 4.88
N ALA A 434 -21.39 -24.70 3.89
CA ALA A 434 -22.24 -25.39 2.92
C ALA A 434 -21.40 -26.13 1.85
N PHE A 435 -20.33 -25.50 1.36
CA PHE A 435 -19.32 -26.16 0.54
C PHE A 435 -18.39 -27.00 1.43
N LYS A 436 -18.13 -28.27 1.12
CA LYS A 436 -17.38 -29.18 2.02
C LYS A 436 -15.99 -29.56 1.52
N ASP A 437 -15.63 -29.18 0.29
CA ASP A 437 -14.43 -29.70 -0.36
C ASP A 437 -13.19 -28.80 -0.14
N PHE A 438 -12.82 -28.61 1.12
CA PHE A 438 -11.63 -27.86 1.51
C PHE A 438 -11.11 -28.32 2.89
N GLU A 439 -9.91 -27.89 3.26
CA GLU A 439 -9.32 -28.12 4.60
C GLU A 439 -9.43 -26.83 5.44
N PRO A 440 -9.57 -26.91 6.78
CA PRO A 440 -9.61 -25.74 7.64
C PRO A 440 -8.44 -24.76 7.42
N PHE A 441 -8.74 -23.46 7.42
CA PHE A 441 -7.75 -22.39 7.24
C PHE A 441 -8.14 -21.11 7.98
N TRP A 442 -7.19 -20.17 8.04
CA TRP A 442 -7.36 -18.85 8.65
C TRP A 442 -7.31 -17.75 7.60
N GLU A 443 -8.14 -16.74 7.79
CA GLU A 443 -8.04 -15.43 7.16
C GLU A 443 -7.90 -14.38 8.26
N LEU A 444 -6.89 -13.53 8.14
CA LEU A 444 -6.64 -12.46 9.09
C LEU A 444 -6.81 -11.11 8.39
N VAL A 445 -7.70 -10.29 8.94
CA VAL A 445 -8.06 -8.98 8.41
C VAL A 445 -7.38 -7.92 9.28
N ALA A 446 -6.68 -6.97 8.65
CA ALA A 446 -6.13 -5.81 9.34
C ALA A 446 -6.18 -4.57 8.46
N GLY A 447 -6.85 -3.54 8.96
CA GLY A 447 -7.02 -2.23 8.36
C GLY A 447 -8.02 -1.43 9.19
N PRO A 448 -8.12 -0.10 9.03
CA PRO A 448 -7.31 0.70 8.15
C PRO A 448 -5.99 1.12 8.81
N VAL A 449 -4.97 1.46 8.02
CA VAL A 449 -3.70 2.01 8.55
C VAL A 449 -3.80 3.49 8.87
N ASN A 450 -4.50 4.26 8.03
CA ASN A 450 -4.77 5.68 8.21
C ASN A 450 -5.98 6.11 7.36
N ALA A 451 -7.16 5.62 7.69
CA ALA A 451 -8.42 5.93 6.99
C ALA A 451 -9.61 5.89 7.96
N GLY A 452 -10.81 6.20 7.46
CA GLY A 452 -12.02 6.27 8.30
C GLY A 452 -12.54 4.87 8.57
N THR A 453 -12.96 4.55 9.79
CA THR A 453 -13.31 3.15 10.16
C THR A 453 -14.67 2.70 9.62
N PHE A 454 -14.86 1.40 9.36
CA PHE A 454 -16.15 0.82 8.96
C PHE A 454 -16.42 -0.52 9.65
N GLY A 455 -17.58 -1.10 9.33
CA GLY A 455 -17.97 -2.43 9.75
C GLY A 455 -18.57 -2.53 11.17
N PRO A 456 -18.73 -3.75 11.69
CA PRO A 456 -18.33 -5.00 11.06
C PRO A 456 -19.29 -5.41 9.93
N ASN A 457 -18.75 -6.05 8.90
CA ASN A 457 -19.57 -6.65 7.85
C ASN A 457 -20.02 -8.06 8.25
N ASP A 458 -21.15 -8.50 7.70
CA ASP A 458 -21.66 -9.85 7.93
C ASP A 458 -20.80 -10.91 7.21
N LEU A 459 -20.75 -12.11 7.77
CA LEU A 459 -20.08 -13.26 7.18
C LEU A 459 -21.04 -14.11 6.34
N ASP A 460 -20.55 -14.56 5.19
CA ASP A 460 -21.19 -15.53 4.32
C ASP A 460 -20.92 -16.97 4.77
N GLY A 461 -21.98 -17.78 4.89
CA GLY A 461 -21.92 -19.16 5.35
C GLY A 461 -21.36 -20.17 4.35
N THR A 462 -21.14 -19.81 3.08
CA THR A 462 -20.71 -20.72 2.01
C THR A 462 -19.47 -21.54 2.40
N PHE A 463 -18.47 -20.89 3.00
CA PHE A 463 -17.21 -21.50 3.46
C PHE A 463 -17.11 -21.67 4.98
N GLY A 464 -18.22 -21.51 5.71
CA GLY A 464 -18.31 -21.77 7.16
C GLY A 464 -17.36 -20.97 8.05
N PRO A 465 -17.16 -19.65 7.82
CA PRO A 465 -16.34 -18.82 8.69
C PRO A 465 -16.91 -18.74 10.11
N ARG A 466 -16.02 -18.52 11.07
CA ARG A 466 -16.35 -18.13 12.44
C ARG A 466 -15.44 -16.97 12.83
N VAL A 467 -16.02 -15.92 13.41
CA VAL A 467 -15.28 -14.85 14.05
C VAL A 467 -14.66 -15.38 15.35
N GLU A 468 -13.33 -15.44 15.40
CA GLU A 468 -12.56 -15.80 16.59
C GLU A 468 -12.15 -14.57 17.40
N PHE A 469 -11.95 -13.47 16.69
CA PHE A 469 -11.65 -12.16 17.25
C PHE A 469 -12.09 -11.08 16.28
N GLN A 470 -12.55 -9.96 16.82
CA GLN A 470 -12.86 -8.76 16.06
C GLN A 470 -12.73 -7.53 16.96
N LYS A 471 -12.16 -6.46 16.41
CA LYS A 471 -12.15 -5.13 17.04
C LYS A 471 -12.54 -4.10 16.00
N VAL A 472 -13.65 -3.43 16.26
CA VAL A 472 -14.21 -2.34 15.45
C VAL A 472 -14.19 -1.02 16.21
N ALA A 473 -14.36 0.07 15.46
CA ALA A 473 -14.63 1.39 15.99
C ALA A 473 -16.03 1.47 16.64
N GLY A 474 -16.27 2.52 17.43
CA GLY A 474 -17.58 2.77 18.02
C GLY A 474 -18.57 3.32 17.01
N GLU A 475 -18.09 4.18 16.11
CA GLU A 475 -18.85 4.80 15.03
C GLU A 475 -18.14 4.64 13.67
N PRO A 476 -18.89 4.59 12.55
CA PRO A 476 -18.30 4.67 11.22
C PRO A 476 -17.61 6.01 10.98
N GLY A 477 -16.50 5.99 10.23
CA GLY A 477 -15.75 7.17 9.83
C GLY A 477 -14.93 7.81 10.94
N GLU A 478 -14.67 7.14 12.07
CA GLU A 478 -13.78 7.68 13.11
C GLU A 478 -12.40 7.99 12.52
N SER A 479 -11.84 9.13 12.93
CA SER A 479 -10.51 9.55 12.50
C SER A 479 -9.41 8.66 13.12
N PRO A 480 -8.20 8.63 12.54
CA PRO A 480 -7.06 7.95 13.13
C PRO A 480 -6.71 8.42 14.57
N ARG A 481 -7.21 9.58 15.02
CA ARG A 481 -7.04 10.06 16.40
C ARG A 481 -7.69 9.12 17.42
N ALA A 482 -8.77 8.45 17.04
CA ALA A 482 -9.52 7.55 17.92
C ALA A 482 -8.76 6.26 18.28
N GLY A 483 -7.65 5.95 17.57
CA GLY A 483 -6.81 4.79 17.84
C GLY A 483 -7.33 3.47 17.23
N ASN A 484 -8.48 3.49 16.55
CA ASN A 484 -9.04 2.33 15.84
C ASN A 484 -8.43 2.14 14.45
N GLN A 485 -7.10 2.26 14.35
CA GLN A 485 -6.32 1.89 13.17
C GLN A 485 -5.58 0.59 13.50
N PHE A 486 -5.40 -0.28 12.52
CA PHE A 486 -4.94 -1.64 12.79
C PHE A 486 -3.91 -2.12 11.80
N PHE A 487 -3.00 -2.97 12.29
CA PHE A 487 -2.10 -3.75 11.45
C PHE A 487 -1.90 -5.13 12.02
N GLY A 488 -1.60 -6.08 11.16
CA GLY A 488 -1.22 -7.42 11.53
C GLY A 488 0.30 -7.57 11.60
N HIS A 489 0.77 -8.50 12.44
CA HIS A 489 2.18 -8.89 12.53
C HIS A 489 2.30 -10.40 12.60
N VAL A 490 3.20 -10.96 11.81
CA VAL A 490 3.56 -12.37 11.81
C VAL A 490 5.04 -12.53 12.13
N ASP A 491 5.34 -13.42 13.06
CA ASP A 491 6.68 -13.96 13.31
C ASP A 491 6.70 -15.44 12.94
N ILE A 492 7.72 -15.88 12.20
CA ILE A 492 8.01 -17.29 11.97
C ILE A 492 9.41 -17.55 12.54
N ASP A 493 9.49 -18.39 13.57
CA ASP A 493 10.77 -18.75 14.17
C ASP A 493 11.57 -19.74 13.30
N SER A 494 12.77 -20.09 13.75
CA SER A 494 13.67 -21.01 13.05
C SER A 494 13.14 -22.44 12.93
N ASP A 495 12.23 -22.83 13.82
CA ASP A 495 11.56 -24.13 13.78
C ASP A 495 10.37 -24.11 12.80
N GLY A 496 10.00 -22.93 12.30
CA GLY A 496 8.88 -22.72 11.39
C GLY A 496 7.54 -22.56 12.08
N VAL A 497 7.52 -22.30 13.40
CA VAL A 497 6.30 -21.99 14.14
C VAL A 497 5.90 -20.55 13.83
N LEU A 498 4.65 -20.36 13.40
CA LEU A 498 4.10 -19.05 13.06
C LEU A 498 3.34 -18.49 14.25
N THR A 499 3.62 -17.24 14.63
CA THR A 499 2.83 -16.47 15.59
C THR A 499 2.23 -15.27 14.86
N ALA A 500 0.92 -15.28 14.68
CA ALA A 500 0.18 -14.14 14.15
C ALA A 500 -0.34 -13.27 15.29
N SER A 501 -0.43 -11.96 15.06
CA SER A 501 -1.05 -11.00 15.96
C SER A 501 -1.76 -9.89 15.21
N LEU A 502 -2.85 -9.38 15.79
CA LEU A 502 -3.56 -8.18 15.35
C LEU A 502 -3.30 -7.08 16.37
N ARG A 503 -2.95 -5.88 15.89
CA ARG A 503 -2.45 -4.78 16.70
C ARG A 503 -3.17 -3.48 16.40
N ASP A 504 -3.26 -2.61 17.40
CA ASP A 504 -3.78 -1.25 17.27
C ASP A 504 -2.73 -0.25 16.73
N ALA A 505 -3.13 1.01 16.62
CA ALA A 505 -2.34 2.12 16.09
C ALA A 505 -1.04 2.39 16.88
N GLU A 506 -0.99 1.97 18.14
CA GLU A 506 0.17 2.08 19.03
C GLU A 506 1.02 0.79 19.09
N GLY A 507 0.62 -0.24 18.34
CA GLY A 507 1.31 -1.53 18.25
C GLY A 507 1.01 -2.49 19.41
N ALA A 508 0.01 -2.20 20.23
CA ALA A 508 -0.44 -3.11 21.29
C ALA A 508 -1.11 -4.33 20.68
N VAL A 509 -0.82 -5.51 21.23
CA VAL A 509 -1.39 -6.78 20.76
C VAL A 509 -2.81 -6.91 21.29
N LEU A 510 -3.79 -6.95 20.39
CA LEU A 510 -5.19 -7.15 20.70
C LEU A 510 -5.58 -8.63 20.65
N TRP A 511 -4.95 -9.36 19.74
CA TRP A 511 -5.13 -10.79 19.54
C TRP A 511 -3.83 -11.44 19.08
N SER A 512 -3.60 -12.68 19.49
CA SER A 512 -2.47 -13.47 18.98
C SER A 512 -2.78 -14.97 18.97
N ARG A 513 -2.22 -15.66 17.97
CA ARG A 513 -2.32 -17.10 17.81
C ARG A 513 -1.01 -17.69 17.36
N GLN A 514 -0.63 -18.80 17.98
CA GLN A 514 0.47 -19.63 17.51
C GLN A 514 -0.09 -20.78 16.65
N MET A 515 0.57 -21.02 15.52
CA MET A 515 0.15 -21.99 14.52
C MET A 515 1.36 -22.81 14.09
N GLN A 516 1.16 -24.11 13.91
CA GLN A 516 2.16 -25.02 13.37
C GLN A 516 1.70 -25.56 12.01
N PRO A 517 2.63 -25.70 11.05
CA PRO A 517 2.35 -26.39 9.80
C PRO A 517 2.14 -27.89 10.09
N ALA A 518 1.08 -28.51 9.57
CA ALA A 518 1.03 -29.96 9.50
C ALA A 518 1.99 -30.46 8.40
N GLU A 519 2.62 -31.63 8.58
CA GLU A 519 3.43 -32.29 7.53
C GLU A 519 2.62 -32.48 6.24
N THR A 520 1.31 -32.74 6.37
CA THR A 520 0.27 -32.64 5.34
C THR A 520 -1.06 -32.28 6.02
N GLY A 521 -1.96 -31.56 5.34
CA GLY A 521 -3.28 -31.20 5.90
C GLY A 521 -3.37 -29.78 6.49
N PRO A 522 -4.41 -29.49 7.30
CA PRO A 522 -4.70 -28.14 7.78
C PRO A 522 -3.66 -27.61 8.77
N ILE A 523 -3.73 -26.31 9.04
CA ILE A 523 -2.94 -25.68 10.09
C ILE A 523 -3.28 -26.33 11.45
N ILE A 524 -2.25 -26.70 12.21
CA ILE A 524 -2.41 -27.19 13.59
C ILE A 524 -2.36 -25.99 14.51
N ASP A 525 -3.46 -25.76 15.20
CA ASP A 525 -3.58 -24.70 16.17
C ASP A 525 -3.04 -25.15 17.54
N THR A 526 -1.97 -24.49 18.02
CA THR A 526 -1.32 -24.82 19.29
C THR A 526 -1.76 -23.93 20.45
N GLY A 527 -2.70 -23.00 20.21
CA GLY A 527 -3.32 -22.16 21.23
C GLY A 527 -2.91 -20.68 21.22
N VAL A 528 -3.27 -19.98 22.30
CA VAL A 528 -2.90 -18.59 22.54
C VAL A 528 -1.44 -18.53 23.01
N SER A 529 -0.63 -17.66 22.42
CA SER A 529 0.74 -17.44 22.90
C SER A 529 0.70 -16.82 24.29
N THR A 530 1.17 -17.56 25.30
CA THR A 530 1.32 -17.06 26.68
C THR A 530 2.77 -16.65 27.01
N GLY A 531 3.63 -16.43 26.00
CA GLY A 531 5.08 -16.24 26.17
C GLY A 531 5.62 -14.90 25.65
N SER A 532 6.15 -14.09 26.58
CA SER A 532 7.06 -12.91 26.50
C SER A 532 7.09 -11.89 25.35
N ALA A 533 6.34 -12.01 24.25
CA ALA A 533 6.32 -11.01 23.16
C ALA A 533 5.50 -9.73 23.50
N LEU A 534 4.92 -9.65 24.70
CA LEU A 534 4.06 -8.56 25.17
C LEU A 534 4.82 -7.36 25.78
N ARG A 535 6.13 -7.21 25.56
CA ARG A 535 6.91 -6.10 26.15
C ARG A 535 7.42 -5.09 25.13
N THR A 536 6.84 -3.88 25.23
CA THR A 536 7.34 -2.56 24.85
C THR A 536 7.46 -2.23 23.34
N ALA A 537 6.31 -2.15 22.65
CA ALA A 537 6.18 -1.30 21.47
C ALA A 537 6.09 0.19 21.86
N ARG A 538 5.34 0.53 22.93
CA ARG A 538 5.04 1.92 23.33
C ARG A 538 6.28 2.80 23.55
N ALA A 539 7.27 2.35 24.31
CA ALA A 539 8.49 3.12 24.56
C ALA A 539 9.37 3.34 23.31
N ARG A 540 9.21 2.50 22.28
CA ARG A 540 9.93 2.62 20.99
C ARG A 540 9.17 3.50 20.00
N VAL A 541 7.84 3.45 20.04
CA VAL A 541 6.98 4.37 19.29
C VAL A 541 7.24 5.81 19.74
N ASP A 542 7.30 6.08 21.04
CA ASP A 542 7.63 7.41 21.57
C ASP A 542 9.01 7.91 21.06
N ALA A 543 10.01 7.02 21.00
CA ALA A 543 11.34 7.33 20.48
C ALA A 543 11.37 7.59 18.96
N LEU A 544 10.51 6.93 18.17
CA LEU A 544 10.35 7.17 16.73
C LEU A 544 9.56 8.45 16.44
N LEU A 545 8.56 8.76 17.26
CA LEU A 545 7.71 9.94 17.13
C LEU A 545 8.34 11.23 17.69
N GLY A 546 9.50 11.12 18.37
CA GLY A 546 10.23 12.27 18.90
C GLY A 546 9.50 12.99 20.04
N VAL A 547 8.68 12.26 20.82
CA VAL A 547 7.90 12.78 21.96
C VAL A 547 8.63 12.53 23.28
#